data_AF-A0A9E4RBS3-F1
#
_entry.id   AF-A0A9E4RBS3-F1
#
_cell.length_a   1.000
_cell.length_b   1.000
_cell.length_c   1.000
_cell.angle_alpha   90.00
_cell.angle_beta   90.00
_cell.angle_gamma   90.00
#
_symmetry.space_group_name_H-M   'P 1'
#
loop_
_entity.id
_entity.type
_entity.pdbx_description
1 polymer ?
#
loop_
_entity_poly.entity_id
_entity_poly.type
_entity_poly.pdbx_seq_one_letter_code
_entity_poly.pdbx_strand_id
1 'polypeptide(L)'
;VRLQITVPGELDGLLRDQDIRTALDDAHFVASVSREIMERPRARLSEAYSRSMDPREALKTYFSAKGVDKDRADLLFQRAETLMQEQAAE
;
A
#
# COMPACT_ATOMS: atom_id res chain seq x y z
N VAL A 1 -19.22 -21.15 15.29
CA VAL A 1 -18.72 -20.32 14.17
C VAL A 1 -17.21 -20.17 14.32
N ARG A 2 -16.48 -20.43 13.23
CA ARG A 2 -15.04 -20.17 13.09
C ARG A 2 -14.89 -19.07 12.05
N LEU A 3 -14.24 -17.96 12.41
CA LEU A 3 -14.04 -16.82 11.53
C LEU A 3 -12.56 -16.72 11.16
N GLN A 4 -12.26 -16.72 9.86
CA GLN A 4 -10.94 -16.46 9.33
C GLN A 4 -10.99 -15.16 8.54
N ILE A 5 -10.19 -14.18 8.96
CA ILE A 5 -10.15 -12.87 8.33
C ILE A 5 -8.76 -12.67 7.74
N THR A 6 -8.71 -12.48 6.42
CA THR A 6 -7.50 -12.14 5.68
C THR A 6 -7.52 -10.65 5.36
N VAL A 7 -6.57 -9.90 5.94
CA VAL A 7 -6.54 -8.43 5.82
C VAL A 7 -5.14 -7.95 5.42
N PRO A 8 -5.03 -6.94 4.52
CA PRO A 8 -3.76 -6.28 4.25
C PRO A 8 -3.25 -5.57 5.50
N GLY A 9 -1.94 -5.62 5.78
CA GLY A 9 -1.34 -5.02 6.98
C GLY A 9 -1.66 -3.53 7.20
N GLU A 10 -1.99 -2.78 6.13
CA GLU A 10 -2.42 -1.38 6.18
C GLU A 10 -3.76 -1.18 6.90
N LEU A 11 -4.64 -2.17 6.84
CA LEU A 11 -5.98 -2.15 7.42
C LEU A 11 -6.04 -2.94 8.74
N ASP A 12 -4.92 -3.51 9.19
CA ASP A 12 -4.82 -4.26 10.44
C ASP A 12 -5.19 -3.38 11.65
N GLY A 13 -4.72 -2.13 11.68
CA GLY A 13 -5.06 -1.20 12.77
C GLY A 13 -6.53 -0.79 12.83
N LEU A 14 -7.32 -1.04 11.78
CA LEU A 14 -8.73 -0.64 11.71
C LEU A 14 -9.69 -1.73 12.20
N LEU A 15 -9.25 -2.98 12.23
CA LEU A 15 -10.06 -4.09 12.73
C LEU A 15 -9.96 -4.13 14.26
N ARG A 16 -11.07 -3.88 14.94
CA ARG A 16 -11.18 -3.96 16.41
C ARG A 16 -11.89 -5.24 16.81
N ASP A 17 -11.27 -5.99 17.71
CA ASP A 17 -11.85 -7.23 18.23
C ASP A 17 -13.23 -7.05 18.86
N GLN A 18 -13.49 -5.88 19.46
CA GLN A 18 -14.78 -5.55 20.05
C GLN A 18 -15.90 -5.46 19.00
N ASP A 19 -15.60 -4.86 17.84
CA ASP A 19 -16.56 -4.73 16.74
C ASP A 19 -16.87 -6.10 16.13
N ILE A 20 -15.84 -6.95 16.00
CA ILE A 20 -15.98 -8.34 15.50
C ILE A 20 -16.83 -9.18 16.45
N ARG A 21 -16.62 -9.06 17.76
CA ARG A 21 -17.43 -9.78 18.76
C ARG A 21 -18.87 -9.30 18.79
N THR A 22 -19.10 -8.00 18.70
CA THR A 22 -20.45 -7.41 18.64
C THR A 22 -21.20 -7.89 17.40
N ALA A 23 -20.52 -7.95 16.24
CA ALA A 23 -21.11 -8.47 15.01
C ALA A 23 -21.39 -9.99 15.05
N LEU A 24 -20.78 -10.71 16.00
CA LEU A 24 -20.96 -12.16 16.20
C LEU A 24 -21.83 -12.48 17.43
N ASP A 25 -22.46 -11.49 18.07
CA ASP A 25 -23.20 -11.68 19.32
C ASP A 25 -24.41 -12.61 19.16
N ASP A 26 -25.06 -12.57 17.99
CA ASP A 26 -26.14 -13.49 17.62
C ASP A 26 -25.68 -14.94 17.37
N ALA A 27 -24.37 -15.21 17.34
CA ALA A 27 -23.84 -16.54 17.12
C ALA A 27 -23.75 -17.34 18.43
N HIS A 28 -24.53 -18.41 18.53
CA HIS A 28 -24.59 -19.28 19.72
C HIS A 28 -23.27 -19.86 20.24
N PHE A 29 -22.21 -19.92 19.41
CA PHE A 29 -20.88 -20.37 19.86
C PHE A 29 -19.78 -19.86 18.90
N VAL A 30 -18.86 -19.02 19.39
CA VAL A 30 -17.67 -18.57 18.64
C VAL A 30 -16.46 -19.34 19.13
N ALA A 31 -15.94 -20.27 18.33
CA ALA A 31 -14.88 -21.20 18.75
C ALA A 31 -13.47 -20.66 18.52
N SER A 32 -13.26 -19.91 17.43
CA SER A 32 -11.98 -19.24 17.16
C SER A 32 -12.13 -18.12 16.12
N VAL A 33 -11.46 -16.99 16.39
CA VAL A 33 -11.24 -15.90 15.44
C VAL A 33 -9.75 -15.93 15.10
N SER A 34 -9.42 -16.22 13.85
CA SER A 34 -8.05 -16.28 13.37
C SER A 34 -7.82 -15.16 12.38
N ARG A 35 -6.78 -14.37 12.63
CA ARG A 35 -6.37 -13.23 11.81
C ARG A 35 -5.14 -13.61 11.00
N GLU A 36 -5.23 -13.48 9.69
CA GLU A 36 -4.11 -13.68 8.79
C GLU A 36 -3.78 -12.34 8.13
N ILE A 37 -2.61 -11.79 8.49
CA ILE A 37 -2.14 -10.51 7.98
C ILE A 37 -1.33 -10.81 6.72
N MET A 38 -1.87 -10.42 5.57
CA MET A 38 -1.09 -10.41 4.34
C MET A 38 -0.24 -9.16 4.33
N GLU A 39 1.00 -9.27 4.82
CA GLU A 39 2.00 -8.24 4.60
C GLU A 39 2.34 -8.21 3.11
N ARG A 40 1.87 -7.18 2.41
CA ARG A 40 2.44 -6.86 1.10
C ARG A 40 3.85 -6.34 1.35
N PRO A 41 4.89 -6.90 0.70
CA PRO A 41 6.24 -6.38 0.82
C PRO A 41 6.22 -4.90 0.46
N ARG A 42 6.60 -4.04 1.41
CA ARG A 42 6.80 -2.63 1.11
C ARG A 42 8.03 -2.59 0.20
N ALA A 43 7.82 -2.37 -1.09
CA ALA A 43 8.91 -2.16 -2.03
C ALA A 43 9.66 -0.89 -1.60
N ARG A 44 10.69 -1.06 -0.78
CA ARG A 44 11.59 0.03 -0.43
C ARG A 44 12.36 0.34 -1.69
N LEU A 45 12.28 1.58 -2.15
CA LEU A 45 13.07 2.11 -3.26
C LEU A 45 14.59 1.89 -3.04
N SER A 46 15.00 1.66 -1.79
CA SER A 46 16.37 1.51 -1.30
C SER A 46 17.26 0.47 -1.99
N GLU A 47 16.74 -0.60 -2.58
CA GLU A 47 17.62 -1.64 -3.18
C GLU A 47 18.13 -1.23 -4.58
N ALA A 48 17.37 -0.41 -5.31
CA ALA A 48 17.70 0.05 -6.66
C ALA A 48 18.10 1.54 -6.73
N TYR A 49 17.92 2.28 -5.63
CA TYR A 49 18.14 3.73 -5.60
C TYR A 49 19.57 4.05 -5.18
N SER A 50 20.39 4.42 -6.16
CA SER A 50 21.64 5.13 -5.91
C SER A 50 21.35 6.63 -5.79
N ARG A 51 22.05 7.34 -4.92
CA ARG A 51 21.91 8.82 -4.77
C ARG A 51 22.26 9.58 -6.07
N SER A 52 22.88 8.90 -7.04
CA SER A 52 23.23 9.41 -8.36
C SER A 52 22.21 9.08 -9.45
N MET A 53 21.12 8.39 -9.14
CA MET A 53 20.05 8.08 -10.10
C MET A 53 19.30 9.36 -10.49
N ASP A 54 18.95 9.49 -11.77
CA ASP A 54 18.10 10.59 -12.25
C ASP A 54 16.75 10.52 -11.53
N PRO A 55 16.27 11.61 -10.89
CA PRO A 55 14.94 11.67 -10.28
C PRO A 55 13.81 11.11 -11.16
N ARG A 56 13.91 11.27 -12.49
CA ARG A 56 12.95 10.70 -13.45
C ARG A 56 12.97 9.17 -13.49
N GLU A 57 14.16 8.58 -13.45
CA GLU A 57 14.36 7.13 -13.49
C GLU A 57 13.93 6.48 -12.17
N ALA A 58 14.21 7.16 -11.05
CA ALA A 58 13.72 6.77 -9.74
C ALA A 58 12.18 6.75 -9.69
N LEU A 59 11.53 7.77 -10.27
CA LEU A 59 10.07 7.85 -10.31
C LEU A 59 9.44 6.72 -11.14
N LYS A 60 10.03 6.36 -12.30
CA LYS A 60 9.60 5.21 -13.10
C LYS A 60 9.73 3.90 -12.34
N THR A 61 10.87 3.70 -11.67
CA THR A 61 11.12 2.52 -10.85
C THR A 61 10.11 2.41 -9.70
N TYR A 62 9.77 3.54 -9.09
CA TYR A 62 8.74 3.61 -8.05
C TYR A 62 7.34 3.23 -8.57
N PHE A 63 6.92 3.73 -9.74
CA PHE A 63 5.63 3.35 -10.32
C PHE A 63 5.55 1.87 -10.68
N SER A 64 6.65 1.31 -11.23
CA SER A 64 6.76 -0.11 -11.54
C SER A 64 6.69 -0.97 -10.27
N ALA A 65 7.40 -0.60 -9.22
CA ALA A 65 7.41 -1.33 -7.95
C ALA A 65 6.05 -1.28 -7.22
N LYS A 66 5.32 -0.18 -7.37
CA LYS A 66 3.99 0.02 -6.76
C LYS A 66 2.85 -0.57 -7.60
N GLY A 67 3.12 -1.03 -8.83
CA GLY A 67 2.09 -1.56 -9.74
C GLY A 67 1.05 -0.52 -10.11
N VAL A 68 1.46 0.74 -10.33
CA VAL A 68 0.55 1.80 -10.78
C VAL A 68 0.10 1.50 -12.20
N ASP A 69 -1.20 1.65 -12.45
CA ASP A 69 -1.77 1.53 -13.79
C ASP A 69 -1.07 2.48 -14.78
N LYS A 70 -0.85 2.02 -16.02
CA LYS A 70 -0.02 2.73 -17.00
C LYS A 70 -0.56 4.12 -17.33
N ASP A 71 -1.87 4.25 -17.51
CA ASP A 71 -2.51 5.53 -17.87
C ASP A 71 -2.36 6.54 -16.72
N ARG A 72 -2.44 6.05 -15.48
CA ARG A 72 -2.23 6.85 -14.28
C ARG A 72 -0.77 7.19 -14.06
N ALA A 73 0.15 6.28 -14.36
CA ALA A 73 1.58 6.51 -14.26
C ALA A 73 2.02 7.60 -15.22
N ASP A 74 1.52 7.60 -16.46
CA ASP A 74 1.86 8.60 -17.49
C ASP A 74 1.38 10.00 -17.09
N LEU A 75 0.15 10.12 -16.56
CA LEU A 75 -0.38 11.39 -16.07
C LEU A 75 0.45 11.95 -14.90
N LEU A 76 0.79 11.10 -13.93
CA LEU A 76 1.60 11.49 -12.79
C LEU A 76 3.03 11.86 -13.22
N PHE A 77 3.57 11.19 -14.23
CA PHE A 77 4.90 11.47 -14.77
C PHE A 77 4.94 12.84 -15.43
N GLN A 78 3.96 13.18 -16.26
CA GLN A 78 3.86 14.51 -16.88
C GLN A 78 3.80 15.62 -15.83
N ARG A 79 2.97 15.45 -14.79
CA ARG A 79 2.89 16.45 -13.72
C ARG A 79 4.20 16.58 -12.96
N ALA A 80 4.89 15.47 -12.71
CA ALA A 80 6.19 15.46 -12.06
C ALA A 80 7.25 16.21 -12.90
N GLU A 81 7.27 16.03 -14.22
CA GLU A 81 8.18 16.77 -15.10
C GLU A 81 7.96 18.28 -15.04
N THR A 82 6.71 18.73 -15.03
CA THR A 82 6.40 20.17 -14.85
C THR A 82 6.94 20.70 -13.53
N LEU A 83 6.70 19.98 -12.42
CA LEU A 83 7.18 20.40 -11.09
C LEU A 83 8.71 20.43 -11.00
N MET A 84 9.40 19.49 -11.66
CA MET A 84 10.86 19.46 -11.72
C MET A 84 11.43 20.64 -12.53
N GLN A 85 10.73 21.04 -13.61
CA GLN A 85 11.11 22.21 -14.40
C GLN A 85 10.87 23.51 -13.63
N GLU A 86 9.75 23.63 -12.92
CA GLU A 86 9.44 24.78 -12.06
C GLU A 86 10.51 24.95 -10.98
N GLN A 87 10.93 23.88 -10.31
CA GLN A 87 11.98 23.90 -9.28
C GLN A 87 13.39 24.16 -9.83
N ALA A 88 13.65 23.89 -11.11
CA ALA A 88 14.94 24.16 -11.73
C ALA A 88 15.05 25.60 -12.28
N ALA A 89 13.93 26.30 -12.41
CA ALA A 89 13.85 27.69 -12.87
C ALA A 89 13.88 28.71 -11.72
N GLU A 90 13.86 28.24 -10.48
CA GLU A 90 13.94 29.01 -9.22
C GLU A 90 15.36 28.96 -8.64
#